data_AF-C1D2J3-F1
#
_entry.id   AF-C1D2J3-F1
#
_cell.length_a   1.000
_cell.length_b   1.000
_cell.length_c   1.000
_cell.angle_alpha   90.00
_cell.angle_beta   90.00
_cell.angle_gamma   90.00
#
_symmetry.space_group_name_H-M   'P 1'
#
loop_
_entity.id
_entity.type
_entity.pdbx_description
1 polymer ?
#
loop_
_entity_poly.entity_id
_entity_poly.type
_entity_poly.pdbx_seq_one_letter_code
_entity_poly.pdbx_strand_id
1 'polypeptide(L)'
;MRQQDSRTDDHQTQFANALKQLMVAHGLGSVRARGDSGFLGLTPAGKFETTDLAFKFMAPDEHLAAAQALGLPAPQIGPSGRSARPQDMERFVRATGQLFDEYGVMNLEFTREALLGFRKTGHTVDFVVEGITLTLR
;
A
#
# COMPACT_ATOMS: atom_id res chain seq x y z
N MET A 1 24.00 -19.07 16.30
CA MET A 1 23.55 -18.57 14.98
C MET A 1 22.07 -18.20 15.08
N ARG A 2 21.72 -16.92 15.26
CA ARG A 2 20.35 -16.34 15.21
C ARG A 2 20.44 -14.80 15.09
N GLN A 3 21.07 -14.29 14.02
CA GLN A 3 21.12 -12.83 13.76
C GLN A 3 20.51 -12.44 12.41
N GLN A 4 20.09 -13.41 11.59
CA GLN A 4 19.45 -13.15 10.29
C GLN A 4 17.93 -12.95 10.40
N ASP A 5 17.24 -13.69 11.28
CA ASP A 5 15.77 -13.58 11.41
C ASP A 5 15.33 -12.18 11.86
N SER A 6 15.98 -11.61 12.88
CA SER A 6 15.60 -10.30 13.43
C SER A 6 15.83 -9.12 12.47
N ARG A 7 16.84 -9.18 11.60
CA ARG A 7 17.07 -8.10 10.61
C ARG A 7 16.05 -8.11 9.48
N THR A 8 15.65 -9.30 9.03
CA THR A 8 14.63 -9.44 7.99
C THR A 8 13.26 -9.00 8.52
N ASP A 9 12.92 -9.36 9.75
CA ASP A 9 11.67 -8.94 10.42
C ASP A 9 11.61 -7.41 10.61
N ASP A 10 12.73 -6.78 10.99
CA ASP A 10 12.84 -5.33 11.10
C ASP A 10 12.63 -4.65 9.75
N HIS A 11 13.19 -5.21 8.67
CA HIS A 11 13.09 -4.64 7.33
C HIS A 11 11.67 -4.74 6.76
N GLN A 12 11.00 -5.88 6.95
CA GLN A 12 9.59 -6.06 6.57
C GLN A 12 8.67 -5.12 7.34
N THR A 13 8.91 -4.94 8.64
CA THR A 13 8.16 -4.01 9.48
C THR A 13 8.35 -2.57 9.02
N GLN A 14 9.57 -2.17 8.66
CA GLN A 14 9.85 -0.84 8.11
C GLN A 14 9.17 -0.63 6.75
N PHE A 15 9.26 -1.61 5.85
CA PHE A 15 8.56 -1.57 4.56
C PHE A 15 7.05 -1.45 4.73
N ALA A 16 6.43 -2.25 5.60
CA ALA A 16 5.01 -2.18 5.89
C ALA A 16 4.60 -0.82 6.48
N ASN A 17 5.43 -0.24 7.35
CA ASN A 17 5.20 1.10 7.89
C ASN A 17 5.32 2.20 6.84
N ALA A 18 6.32 2.11 5.95
CA ALA A 18 6.49 3.05 4.86
C ALA A 18 5.36 2.94 3.83
N LEU A 19 4.92 1.72 3.53
CA LEU A 19 3.77 1.45 2.66
C LEU A 19 2.47 2.01 3.27
N LYS A 20 2.25 1.82 4.58
CA LYS A 20 1.14 2.45 5.32
C LYS A 20 1.15 3.96 5.16
N GLN A 21 2.29 4.62 5.40
CA GLN A 21 2.41 6.07 5.26
C GLN A 21 2.14 6.52 3.82
N LEU A 22 2.67 5.79 2.83
CA LEU A 22 2.45 6.08 1.42
C LEU A 22 0.97 5.96 1.05
N MET A 23 0.29 4.92 1.51
CA MET A 23 -1.15 4.75 1.27
C MET A 23 -1.93 5.93 1.86
N VAL A 24 -1.65 6.35 3.09
CA VAL A 24 -2.30 7.53 3.67
C VAL A 24 -1.96 8.79 2.89
N ALA A 25 -0.70 9.03 2.51
CA ALA A 25 -0.30 10.22 1.76
C ALA A 25 -1.02 10.34 0.41
N HIS A 26 -1.42 9.22 -0.19
CA HIS A 26 -2.19 9.15 -1.44
C HIS A 26 -3.70 8.97 -1.22
N GLY A 27 -4.19 9.01 0.01
CA GLY A 27 -5.61 8.82 0.33
C GLY A 27 -6.13 7.42 0.02
N LEU A 28 -5.27 6.41 -0.05
CA LEU A 28 -5.62 5.04 -0.40
C LEU A 28 -6.02 4.25 0.86
N GLY A 29 -7.28 3.82 0.90
CA GLY A 29 -7.85 3.04 1.99
C GLY A 29 -7.52 1.56 1.90
N SER A 30 -7.59 0.97 0.71
CA SER A 30 -7.20 -0.43 0.50
C SER A 30 -6.87 -0.78 -0.95
N VAL A 31 -6.11 -1.86 -1.10
CA VAL A 31 -5.80 -2.56 -2.35
C VAL A 31 -6.19 -4.02 -2.20
N ARG A 32 -6.88 -4.56 -3.22
CA ARG A 32 -7.31 -5.96 -3.29
C ARG A 32 -7.12 -6.51 -4.70
N ALA A 33 -7.07 -7.83 -4.84
CA ALA A 33 -7.25 -8.47 -6.14
C ALA A 33 -8.66 -8.16 -6.69
N ARG A 34 -8.74 -7.92 -8.00
CA ARG A 34 -9.99 -7.68 -8.72
C ARG A 34 -10.63 -9.00 -9.20
N GLY A 35 -9.80 -10.02 -9.40
CA GLY A 35 -10.19 -11.39 -9.74
C GLY A 35 -9.59 -12.41 -8.77
N ASP A 36 -9.07 -13.52 -9.29
CA ASP A 36 -8.48 -14.59 -8.48
C ASP A 36 -7.07 -14.24 -7.95
N SER A 37 -6.38 -13.32 -8.62
CA SER A 37 -5.09 -12.80 -8.19
C SER A 37 -4.91 -11.34 -8.60
N GLY A 38 -3.88 -10.71 -8.05
CA GLY A 38 -3.42 -9.38 -8.45
C GLY A 38 -1.93 -9.22 -8.20
N PHE A 39 -1.32 -8.25 -8.89
CA PHE A 39 0.13 -8.05 -8.85
C PHE A 39 0.47 -6.57 -8.78
N LEU A 40 1.46 -6.24 -7.95
CA LEU A 40 2.08 -4.92 -7.87
C LEU A 40 3.60 -5.14 -7.74
N GLY A 41 4.37 -4.73 -8.73
CA GLY A 41 5.81 -4.97 -8.69
C GLY A 41 6.51 -4.85 -10.03
N LEU A 42 7.77 -5.26 -10.03
CA LEU A 42 8.58 -5.37 -11.24
C LEU A 42 8.18 -6.62 -12.03
N THR A 43 7.80 -6.41 -13.28
CA THR A 43 7.68 -7.50 -14.26
C THR A 43 9.03 -8.14 -14.54
N PRO A 44 9.05 -9.35 -15.14
CA PRO A 44 10.28 -9.95 -15.67
C PRO A 44 11.04 -9.03 -16.66
N ALA A 45 10.34 -8.11 -17.31
CA ALA A 45 10.91 -7.11 -18.21
C ALA A 45 11.46 -5.85 -17.49
N GLY A 46 11.45 -5.82 -16.15
CA GLY A 46 11.96 -4.71 -15.35
C GLY A 46 11.06 -3.48 -15.30
N LYS A 47 9.80 -3.58 -15.76
CA LYS A 47 8.81 -2.50 -15.66
C LYS A 47 8.01 -2.64 -14.39
N PHE A 48 7.87 -1.56 -13.63
CA PHE A 48 6.99 -1.52 -12.46
C PHE A 48 5.54 -1.30 -12.91
N GLU A 49 4.65 -2.25 -12.61
CA GLU A 49 3.26 -2.19 -13.03
C GLU A 49 2.28 -2.76 -12.00
N THR A 50 0.99 -2.59 -12.27
CA THR A 50 -0.10 -3.19 -11.51
C THR A 50 -1.04 -3.95 -12.41
N THR A 51 -1.39 -5.17 -12.02
CA THR A 51 -2.26 -6.06 -12.79
C THR A 51 -3.38 -6.58 -11.89
N ASP A 52 -4.62 -6.49 -12.37
CA ASP A 52 -5.82 -7.01 -11.69
C ASP A 52 -5.99 -6.56 -10.23
N LEU A 53 -5.67 -5.29 -9.95
CA LEU A 53 -5.89 -4.67 -8.64
C LEU A 53 -7.10 -3.74 -8.63
N ALA A 54 -7.80 -3.75 -7.49
CA ALA A 54 -8.85 -2.82 -7.14
C ALA A 54 -8.34 -1.88 -6.04
N PHE A 55 -8.44 -0.58 -6.29
CA PHE A 55 -8.00 0.47 -5.38
C PHE A 55 -9.21 1.16 -4.78
N LYS A 56 -9.29 1.19 -3.44
CA LYS A 56 -10.32 1.91 -2.71
C LYS A 56 -9.69 3.10 -2.02
N PHE A 57 -10.19 4.29 -2.30
CA PHE A 57 -9.73 5.53 -1.67
C PHE A 57 -10.58 5.86 -0.44
N MET A 58 -9.97 6.51 0.52
CA MET A 58 -10.61 6.98 1.75
C MET A 58 -11.58 8.12 1.46
N ALA A 59 -12.62 8.26 2.27
CA ALA A 59 -13.40 9.47 2.30
C ALA A 59 -12.55 10.66 2.82
N PRO A 60 -12.88 11.92 2.49
CA PRO A 60 -12.05 13.08 2.88
C PRO A 60 -11.81 13.20 4.39
N ASP A 61 -12.81 12.89 5.21
CA ASP A 61 -12.74 12.88 6.67
C ASP A 61 -11.87 11.73 7.19
N GLU A 62 -12.01 10.53 6.63
CA GLU A 62 -11.16 9.38 6.93
C GLU A 62 -9.69 9.66 6.57
N HIS A 63 -9.45 10.28 5.41
CA HIS A 63 -8.13 10.64 4.94
C HIS A 63 -7.47 11.68 5.85
N LEU A 64 -8.22 12.72 6.25
CA LEU A 64 -7.73 13.73 7.18
C LEU A 64 -7.38 13.10 8.54
N ALA A 65 -8.26 12.26 9.07
CA ALA A 65 -8.03 11.57 10.34
C ALA A 65 -6.79 10.66 10.29
N ALA A 66 -6.63 9.89 9.20
CA ALA A 66 -5.47 9.02 9.00
C ALA A 66 -4.16 9.81 8.86
N ALA A 67 -4.16 10.92 8.11
CA ALA A 67 -2.99 11.76 7.95
C ALA A 67 -2.55 12.40 9.29
N GLN A 68 -3.51 12.90 10.07
CA GLN A 68 -3.25 13.44 11.41
C GLN A 68 -2.68 12.38 12.35
N ALA A 69 -3.25 11.16 12.34
CA ALA A 69 -2.79 10.06 13.18
C ALA A 69 -1.34 9.64 12.87
N LEU A 70 -0.89 9.81 11.62
CA LEU A 70 0.48 9.50 11.20
C LEU A 70 1.43 10.70 11.21
N GLY A 71 0.98 11.88 11.64
CA GLY A 71 1.79 13.11 11.61
C GLY A 71 2.18 13.55 10.19
N LEU A 72 1.42 13.13 9.18
CA LEU A 72 1.63 13.52 7.78
C LEU A 72 1.07 14.94 7.54
N PRO A 73 1.63 15.70 6.58
CA PRO A 73 1.06 16.98 6.18
C PRO A 73 -0.42 16.82 5.87
N ALA A 74 -1.22 17.82 6.25
CA ALA A 74 -2.65 17.83 5.95
C ALA A 74 -2.83 17.54 4.46
N PRO A 75 -3.59 16.51 4.09
CA PRO A 75 -3.67 16.10 2.71
C PRO A 75 -4.16 17.26 1.88
N GLN A 76 -3.54 17.49 0.72
CA GLN A 76 -4.07 18.44 -0.26
C GLN A 76 -5.32 17.80 -0.86
N ILE A 77 -6.42 17.81 -0.08
CA ILE A 77 -7.73 17.37 -0.52
C ILE A 77 -8.13 18.37 -1.60
N GLY A 78 -7.88 18.01 -2.86
CA GLY A 78 -8.44 18.74 -3.98
C GLY A 78 -9.95 18.88 -3.78
N PRO A 79 -10.60 19.96 -4.28
CA PRO A 79 -11.96 20.39 -3.92
C PRO A 79 -13.11 19.42 -4.29
N SER A 80 -12.79 18.18 -4.60
CA SER A 80 -13.74 17.13 -4.86
C SER A 80 -13.26 15.87 -4.15
N GLY A 81 -13.92 15.48 -3.07
CA GLY A 81 -13.95 14.10 -2.56
C GLY A 81 -14.57 13.12 -3.57
N ARG A 82 -14.15 13.21 -4.84
CA ARG A 82 -14.65 12.46 -5.98
C ARG A 82 -13.67 11.34 -6.26
N SER A 83 -14.24 10.15 -6.44
CA SER A 83 -13.71 8.94 -7.05
C SER A 83 -12.29 9.05 -7.61
N ALA A 84 -11.45 8.11 -7.17
CA ALA A 84 -10.16 7.75 -7.75
C ALA A 84 -10.04 8.14 -9.23
N ARG A 85 -9.26 9.17 -9.56
CA ARG A 85 -8.94 9.43 -10.97
C ARG A 85 -7.83 8.47 -11.37
N PRO A 86 -7.75 8.05 -12.65
CA PRO A 86 -6.63 7.24 -13.13
C PRO A 86 -5.25 7.83 -12.77
N GLN A 87 -5.14 9.16 -12.76
CA GLN A 87 -3.94 9.89 -12.35
C GLN A 87 -3.55 9.71 -10.87
N ASP A 88 -4.51 9.44 -9.98
CA ASP A 88 -4.24 9.19 -8.56
C ASP A 88 -3.62 7.81 -8.37
N MET A 89 -4.13 6.82 -9.10
CA MET A 89 -3.58 5.47 -9.15
C MET A 89 -2.16 5.49 -9.73
N GLU A 90 -1.92 6.17 -10.86
CA GLU A 90 -0.59 6.25 -11.47
C GLU A 90 0.45 6.90 -10.54
N ARG A 91 0.05 7.95 -9.80
CA ARG A 91 0.91 8.60 -8.81
C ARG A 91 1.26 7.66 -7.66
N PHE A 92 0.27 6.93 -7.13
CA PHE A 92 0.50 5.92 -6.09
C PHE A 92 1.42 4.79 -6.58
N VAL A 93 1.15 4.24 -7.77
CA VAL A 93 1.97 3.16 -8.36
C VAL A 93 3.41 3.60 -8.55
N ARG A 94 3.63 4.81 -9.08
CA ARG A 94 4.99 5.35 -9.25
C ARG A 94 5.73 5.50 -7.91
N ALA A 95 5.08 6.08 -6.92
CA ALA A 95 5.68 6.26 -5.59
C ALA A 95 5.93 4.92 -4.90
N THR A 96 5.06 3.93 -5.12
CA THR A 96 5.26 2.56 -4.62
C THR A 96 6.45 1.89 -5.28
N GLY A 97 6.69 2.13 -6.57
CA GLY A 97 7.88 1.63 -7.26
C GLY A 97 9.19 2.18 -6.68
N GLN A 98 9.21 3.45 -6.26
CA GLN A 98 10.36 4.03 -5.56
C GLN A 98 10.58 3.36 -4.20
N LEU A 99 9.48 3.14 -3.46
CA LEU A 99 9.53 2.43 -2.18
C LEU A 99 10.05 0.99 -2.34
N PHE A 100 9.65 0.30 -3.40
CA PHE A 100 10.11 -1.06 -3.67
C PHE A 100 11.62 -1.11 -3.93
N ASP A 101 12.15 -0.16 -4.69
CA ASP A 101 13.59 -0.07 -4.95
C ASP A 101 14.39 0.24 -3.68
N GLU A 102 13.88 1.16 -2.84
CA GLU A 102 14.51 1.53 -1.56
C GLU A 102 14.62 0.35 -0.58
N TYR A 103 13.58 -0.49 -0.50
CA TYR A 103 13.49 -1.62 0.42
C TYR A 103 13.86 -2.98 -0.21
N GLY A 104 14.37 -2.99 -1.44
CA GLY A 104 14.74 -4.22 -2.16
C GLY A 104 13.57 -5.18 -2.42
N VAL A 105 12.34 -4.66 -2.53
CA VAL A 105 11.14 -5.44 -2.82
C VAL A 105 10.99 -5.61 -4.33
N MET A 106 10.77 -6.85 -4.79
CA MET A 106 10.52 -7.15 -6.19
C MET A 106 9.04 -7.08 -6.55
N ASN A 107 8.18 -7.71 -5.75
CA ASN A 107 6.74 -7.74 -6.00
C ASN A 107 5.91 -8.00 -4.73
N LEU A 108 4.63 -7.63 -4.84
CA LEU A 108 3.54 -8.05 -3.98
C LEU A 108 2.52 -8.81 -4.83
N GLU A 109 2.29 -10.08 -4.48
CA GLU A 109 1.28 -10.92 -5.11
C GLU A 109 0.07 -11.03 -4.19
N PHE A 110 -1.11 -10.73 -4.73
CA PHE A 110 -2.37 -10.72 -4.01
C PHE A 110 -3.14 -11.99 -4.35
N THR A 111 -3.50 -12.78 -3.35
CA THR A 111 -4.54 -13.80 -3.49
C THR A 111 -5.94 -13.15 -3.60
N ARG A 112 -6.95 -13.91 -3.96
CA ARG A 112 -8.35 -13.44 -4.05
C ARG A 112 -8.86 -12.74 -2.80
N GLU A 113 -8.51 -13.26 -1.61
CA GLU A 113 -8.94 -12.72 -0.31
C GLU A 113 -7.94 -11.70 0.24
N ALA A 114 -6.91 -11.35 -0.52
CA ALA A 114 -5.85 -10.47 -0.06
C ALA A 114 -6.34 -9.05 0.23
N LEU A 115 -5.80 -8.47 1.30
CA LEU A 115 -6.08 -7.11 1.72
C LEU A 115 -4.77 -6.42 2.12
N LEU A 116 -4.44 -5.36 1.39
CA LEU A 116 -3.50 -4.35 1.83
C LEU A 116 -4.28 -3.09 2.19
N GLY A 117 -4.18 -2.60 3.42
CA GLY A 117 -4.76 -1.30 3.78
C GLY A 117 -5.40 -1.27 5.15
N PHE A 118 -6.39 -0.41 5.33
CA PHE A 118 -6.99 -0.12 6.62
C PHE A 118 -8.27 -0.92 6.83
N ARG A 119 -8.35 -1.63 7.95
CA ARG A 119 -9.52 -2.36 8.38
C ARG A 119 -10.00 -1.80 9.72
N LYS A 120 -11.28 -1.43 9.76
CA LYS A 120 -11.93 -1.00 11.00
C LYS A 120 -12.41 -2.22 11.77
N THR A 121 -11.95 -2.36 13.01
CA THR A 121 -12.34 -3.44 13.92
C THR A 121 -12.94 -2.81 15.18
N GLY A 122 -14.28 -2.68 15.20
CA GLY A 122 -14.97 -1.97 16.28
C GLY A 122 -14.56 -0.48 16.33
N HIS A 123 -13.85 -0.10 17.40
CA HIS A 123 -13.38 1.27 17.64
C HIS A 123 -11.93 1.51 17.19
N THR A 124 -11.21 0.48 16.74
CA THR A 124 -9.83 0.61 16.23
C THR A 124 -9.78 0.55 14.71
N VAL A 125 -8.73 1.12 14.15
CA VAL A 125 -8.39 1.01 12.73
C VAL A 125 -6.99 0.42 12.65
N ASP A 126 -6.90 -0.78 12.07
CA ASP A 126 -5.65 -1.50 11.92
C ASP A 126 -5.18 -1.41 10.48
N PHE A 127 -3.88 -1.22 10.28
CA PHE A 127 -3.25 -1.42 8.98
C PHE A 127 -2.92 -2.90 8.84
N VAL A 128 -3.42 -3.53 7.78
CA VAL A 128 -3.36 -4.98 7.59
C VAL A 128 -2.72 -5.31 6.25
N VAL A 129 -1.91 -6.36 6.28
CA VAL A 129 -1.25 -6.98 5.13
C VAL A 129 -1.61 -8.46 5.19
N GLU A 130 -2.67 -8.86 4.50
CA GLU A 130 -3.24 -10.20 4.58
C GLU A 130 -3.31 -10.86 3.20
N GLY A 131 -2.96 -12.14 3.13
CA GLY A 131 -3.03 -12.92 1.88
C GLY A 131 -2.09 -12.41 0.77
N ILE A 132 -1.03 -11.69 1.15
CA ILE A 132 -0.05 -11.09 0.25
C ILE A 132 1.28 -11.81 0.38
N THR A 133 1.85 -12.22 -0.75
CA THR A 133 3.21 -12.74 -0.83
C THR A 133 4.15 -11.60 -1.22
N LEU A 134 5.18 -11.39 -0.40
CA LEU A 134 6.25 -10.41 -0.64
C LEU A 134 7.48 -11.13 -1.19
N THR A 135 7.99 -10.70 -2.34
CA THR A 135 9.27 -11.17 -2.88
C THR A 135 10.34 -10.10 -2.70
N LEU A 136 11.49 -10.47 -2.14
CA LEU A 136 12.67 -9.60 -1.93
C LEU A 136 13.80 -9.93 -2.91
N ARG A 137 14.67 -8.96 -3.19
CA ARG A 137 15.89 -9.10 -4.00
C ARG A 137 17.04 -9.75 -3.21
#